data_AF-A0A9X5XB67-F1
#
_entry.id   AF-A0A9X5XB67-F1
#
_cell.length_a   1.000
_cell.length_b   1.000
_cell.length_c   1.000
_cell.angle_alpha   90.00
_cell.angle_beta   90.00
_cell.angle_gamma   90.00
#
_symmetry.space_group_name_H-M   'P 1'
#
loop_
_entity.id
_entity.type
_entity.pdbx_description
1 polymer ?
#
loop_
_entity_poly.entity_id
_entity_poly.type
_entity_poly.pdbx_seq_one_letter_code
_entity_poly.pdbx_strand_id
1 'polypeptide(L)' 'MDFGLSPRTDELRTRMAALMKEYVVPAEAVYERQLAEADNPHELPPVMRELKEKARAEGLWNLFLAHGAW' A
#
# COMPACT_ATOMS: atom_id res chain seq x y z
N MET A 1 -2.53 -4.68 32.40
CA MET A 1 -2.13 -5.11 31.05
C MET A 1 -2.33 -3.91 30.14
N ASP A 2 -1.29 -3.49 29.45
CA ASP A 2 -1.37 -2.38 28.49
C ASP A 2 -1.68 -2.97 27.10
N PHE A 3 -2.77 -2.52 26.50
CA PHE A 3 -3.22 -2.93 25.15
C PHE A 3 -2.98 -1.83 24.10
N GLY A 4 -2.25 -0.78 24.47
CA GLY A 4 -1.85 0.29 23.56
C GLY A 4 -0.91 -0.20 22.45
N LEU A 5 -0.93 0.53 21.33
CA LEU A 5 0.02 0.32 20.25
C LEU A 5 1.39 0.87 20.65
N SER A 6 2.46 0.20 20.20
CA SER A 6 3.80 0.80 20.31
C SER A 6 3.87 2.10 19.50
N PRO A 7 4.74 3.06 19.88
CA PRO A 7 4.93 4.30 19.10
C PRO A 7 5.22 4.05 17.63
N ARG A 8 6.03 3.02 17.32
CA ARG A 8 6.33 2.61 15.95
C ARG A 8 5.09 2.14 15.19
N THR A 9 4.25 1.34 15.84
CA THR A 9 3.02 0.84 15.22
C THR A 9 2.05 1.98 14.93
N ASP A 10 1.96 2.96 15.83
CA ASP A 10 1.09 4.12 15.64
C ASP A 10 1.55 5.03 14.50
N GLU A 11 2.87 5.25 14.37
CA GLU A 11 3.46 5.98 13.25
C GLU A 11 3.16 5.28 11.91
N LEU A 12 3.43 3.98 11.82
CA LEU A 12 3.16 3.18 10.61
C LEU A 12 1.67 3.20 10.24
N ARG A 13 0.78 3.09 11.24
CA ARG A 13 -0.66 3.18 11.04
C ARG A 13 -1.07 4.53 10.44
N THR A 14 -0.51 5.62 10.96
CA THR A 14 -0.81 6.98 10.50
C THR A 14 -0.37 7.17 9.04
N ARG A 15 0.85 6.75 8.70
CA ARG A 15 1.38 6.80 7.33
C ARG A 15 0.57 5.93 6.38
N MET A 16 0.22 4.73 6.80
CA MET A 16 -0.64 3.82 6.02
C MET A 16 -2.01 4.45 5.75
N ALA A 17 -2.65 5.04 6.77
CA ALA A 17 -3.95 5.70 6.61
C ALA A 17 -3.88 6.87 5.62
N ALA A 18 -2.82 7.67 5.66
CA ALA A 18 -2.58 8.75 4.70
C ALA A 18 -2.39 8.20 3.27
N LEU A 19 -1.55 7.18 3.09
CA LEU A 19 -1.34 6.54 1.78
C LEU A 19 -2.66 6.01 1.20
N MET A 20 -3.47 5.36 2.02
CA MET A 20 -4.77 4.84 1.60
C MET A 20 -5.71 5.95 1.13
N LYS A 21 -5.85 7.01 1.93
CA LYS A 21 -6.76 8.13 1.64
C LYS A 21 -6.34 8.93 0.43
N GLU A 22 -5.04 9.22 0.30
CA GLU A 22 -4.53 10.15 -0.71
C GLU A 22 -4.25 9.49 -2.05
N TYR A 23 -3.88 8.20 -2.06
CA TYR A 23 -3.41 7.53 -3.27
C TYR A 23 -4.19 6.27 -3.61
N VAL A 24 -4.44 5.36 -2.65
CA VAL A 24 -5.01 4.04 -2.97
C VAL A 24 -6.51 4.12 -3.29
N VAL A 25 -7.32 4.70 -2.40
CA VAL A 25 -8.78 4.77 -2.60
C VAL A 25 -9.15 5.59 -3.85
N PRO A 26 -8.53 6.76 -4.12
CA PRO A 26 -8.79 7.48 -5.36
C PRO A 26 -8.38 6.71 -6.63
N ALA A 27 -7.40 5.82 -6.54
CA ALA A 27 -6.90 5.04 -7.66
C ALA A 27 -7.81 3.85 -8.04
N GLU A 28 -8.80 3.49 -7.21
CA GLU A 28 -9.71 2.36 -7.50
C GLU A 28 -10.41 2.53 -8.86
N ALA A 29 -10.96 3.71 -9.14
CA ALA A 29 -11.61 3.98 -10.42
C ALA A 29 -10.65 3.89 -11.62
N VAL A 30 -9.38 4.26 -11.42
CA VAL A 30 -8.34 4.13 -12.45
C VAL A 30 -7.96 2.68 -12.67
N TYR A 31 -7.84 1.92 -11.58
CA TYR A 31 -7.54 0.49 -11.63
C TYR A 31 -8.60 -0.28 -12.40
N GLU A 32 -9.89 -0.07 -12.07
CA GLU A 32 -11.01 -0.73 -12.74
C GLU A 32 -11.05 -0.41 -14.24
N ARG A 33 -10.85 0.86 -14.61
CA ARG A 33 -10.78 1.26 -16.02
C ARG A 33 -9.62 0.59 -16.74
N GLN A 34 -8.41 0.62 -16.17
CA GLN A 34 -7.23 0.02 -16.78
C GLN A 34 -7.35 -1.50 -16.89
N LEU A 35 -8.03 -2.16 -15.95
CA LEU A 35 -8.30 -3.59 -16.01
C LEU A 35 -9.32 -3.93 -17.10
N ALA A 36 -10.36 -3.12 -17.28
CA ALA A 36 -11.35 -3.30 -18.34
C ALA A 36 -10.79 -3.04 -19.75
N GLU A 37 -9.79 -2.16 -19.86
CA GLU A 37 -9.07 -1.85 -21.11
C GLU A 37 -7.93 -2.84 -21.41
N ALA A 38 -7.58 -3.72 -20.49
CA ALA A 38 -6.44 -4.63 -20.64
C ALA A 38 -6.75 -5.77 -21.62
N ASP A 39 -5.85 -6.00 -22.57
CA ASP A 39 -5.90 -7.15 -23.47
C ASP A 39 -5.76 -8.49 -22.71
N ASN A 40 -5.04 -8.46 -21.57
CA ASN A 40 -4.81 -9.60 -20.71
C ASN A 40 -5.28 -9.29 -19.28
N PRO A 41 -6.35 -9.94 -18.79
CA PRO A 41 -6.86 -9.76 -17.42
C PRO A 41 -5.87 -10.13 -16.31
N HIS A 42 -4.80 -10.87 -16.63
CA HIS A 42 -3.76 -11.25 -15.68
C HIS A 42 -2.59 -10.26 -15.63
N GLU A 43 -2.59 -9.22 -16.47
CA GLU A 43 -1.58 -8.18 -16.41
C GLU A 43 -1.87 -7.18 -15.29
N LEU A 44 -0.79 -6.71 -14.67
CA LEU A 44 -0.88 -5.74 -13.60
C LEU A 44 -1.12 -4.34 -14.20
N PRO A 45 -2.24 -3.67 -13.85
CA PRO A 45 -2.51 -2.31 -14.33
C PRO A 45 -1.39 -1.32 -13.99
N PRO A 46 -1.06 -0.37 -14.88
CA PRO A 46 -0.01 0.63 -14.65
C PRO A 46 -0.12 1.36 -13.30
N VAL A 47 -1.33 1.70 -12.87
CA VAL A 47 -1.58 2.40 -11.60
C VAL A 47 -1.03 1.65 -10.39
N MET A 48 -1.00 0.31 -10.44
CA MET A 48 -0.43 -0.50 -9.35
C MET A 48 1.08 -0.33 -9.23
N ARG A 49 1.80 -0.02 -10.31
CA ARG A 49 3.25 0.22 -10.24
C ARG A 49 3.51 1.53 -9.51
N GLU A 50 2.78 2.58 -9.86
CA GLU A 50 2.86 3.89 -9.23
C GLU A 50 2.53 3.82 -7.72
N LEU A 51 1.47 3.10 -7.35
CA LEU A 51 1.10 2.89 -5.94
C LEU A 51 2.19 2.13 -5.16
N LYS A 52 2.81 1.11 -5.77
CA LYS A 52 3.92 0.36 -5.14
C LYS A 52 5.15 1.25 -4.93
N GLU A 53 5.47 2.13 -5.87
CA GLU A 53 6.57 3.09 -5.74
C GLU A 53 6.33 4.08 -4.60
N LYS A 54 5.11 4.62 -4.49
CA LYS A 54 4.71 5.49 -3.38
C LYS A 54 4.79 4.77 -2.03
N ALA A 55 4.27 3.55 -1.94
CA ALA A 55 4.35 2.76 -0.71
C ALA A 55 5.80 2.49 -0.27
N ARG A 56 6.72 2.24 -1.22
CA ARG A 56 8.15 2.09 -0.92
C ARG A 56 8.81 3.39 -0.47
N ALA A 57 8.52 4.51 -1.14
CA ALA A 57 9.02 5.82 -0.74
C ALA A 57 8.56 6.19 0.67
N GLU A 58 7.33 5.81 1.03
CA GLU A 58 6.76 5.97 2.37
C GLU A 58 7.21 4.90 3.37
N GLY A 59 8.16 4.02 3.04
CA GLY A 59 8.63 2.97 3.97
C GLY A 59 7.55 1.96 4.38
N LEU A 60 6.43 1.90 3.66
CA LEU A 60 5.29 1.01 3.90
C LEU A 60 5.42 -0.28 3.08
N TRP A 61 6.64 -0.77 2.88
CA TRP A 61 6.94 -1.95 2.07
C TRP A 61 7.37 -3.12 2.93
N ASN A 62 6.93 -4.34 2.58
CA ASN A 62 7.27 -5.57 3.30
C ASN A 62 6.98 -5.55 4.82
N LEU A 63 5.95 -4.81 5.26
CA LEU A 63 5.60 -4.69 6.68
C LEU A 63 5.20 -6.03 7.35
N PHE A 64 4.90 -7.06 6.55
CA PHE A 64 4.60 -8.42 7.02
C PHE A 64 5.86 -9.25 7.34
N LEU A 65 7.04 -8.80 6.90
CA LEU A 65 8.29 -9.49 7.21
C LEU A 65 8.70 -9.13 8.64
N ALA A 66 8.77 -10.15 9.50
CA ALA A 66 9.46 -10.00 10.77
C ALA A 66 10.94 -9.71 10.50
N HIS A 67 11.46 -8.61 11.05
CA HIS A 67 12.91 -8.39 11.09
C HIS A 67 13.47 -9.17 12.27
N GLY A 68 14.00 -10.37 12.01
CA GLY A 68 14.67 -11.21 13.00
C GLY A 68 15.83 -11.95 12.34
N ALA A 69 16.99 -11.94 13.00
CA ALA A 69 18.10 -12.83 12.65
C ALA A 69 17.60 -14.28 12.75
N TRP A 70 17.75 -15.01 11.64
CA TRP A 70 17.61 -16.46 11.63
C TRP A 70 18.78 -17.10 12.37
#